data_AF-A0A376RBA0-F1
#
_entry.id   AF-A0A376RBA0-F1
#
_cell.length_a   1.000
_cell.length_b   1.000
_cell.length_c   1.000
_cell.angle_alpha   90.00
_cell.angle_beta   90.00
_cell.angle_gamma   90.00
#
_symmetry.space_group_name_H-M   'P 1'
#
loop_
_entity.id
_entity.type
_entity.pdbx_description
1 polymer ?
#
loop_
_entity_poly.entity_id
_entity_poly.type
_entity_poly.pdbx_seq_one_letter_code
_entity_poly.pdbx_strand_id
1 'polypeptide(L)'
;MQILWMASQVRVFSVWAPNARRVSVVGQFNYWDGRRHPMRLRKESGIWELFIPGAHNGQLYKYEMIDANGNLRLKSDPYAFEAQMRPETASLICGLPEKVVQTEERKKANQFDAPISIYEVHLGSWRRHTDNNFWLSYRELADQLVPYAKWMGFTHLETTAH
;
A
#
# COMPACT_ATOMS: atom_id res chain seq x y z
N MET A 1 23.14 10.94 33.46
CA MET A 1 22.23 11.74 32.63
C MET A 1 22.16 11.07 31.26
N GLN A 2 21.25 10.11 31.12
CA GLN A 2 21.14 9.23 29.97
C GLN A 2 20.22 9.94 28.96
N ILE A 3 20.79 10.44 27.87
CA ILE A 3 20.04 11.07 26.78
C ILE A 3 19.21 9.95 26.15
N LEU A 4 17.93 9.96 26.45
CA LEU A 4 16.92 9.13 25.82
C LEU A 4 16.86 9.56 24.35
N TRP A 5 17.51 8.80 23.46
CA TRP A 5 17.22 8.88 22.04
C TRP A 5 15.75 8.49 21.88
N MET A 6 14.86 9.48 21.81
CA MET A 6 13.55 9.28 21.23
C MET A 6 13.82 8.65 19.87
N ALA A 7 13.34 7.43 19.65
CA ALA A 7 13.41 6.76 18.37
C ALA A 7 12.60 7.58 17.35
N SER A 8 13.19 8.64 16.82
CA SER A 8 12.66 9.39 15.69
C SER A 8 12.63 8.38 14.54
N GLN A 9 11.44 7.84 14.25
CA GLN A 9 11.23 6.90 13.16
C GLN A 9 11.77 7.54 11.88
N VAL A 10 12.86 6.98 11.38
CA VAL A 10 13.53 7.44 10.17
C VAL A 10 12.72 6.94 8.97
N ARG A 11 12.35 7.82 8.05
CA ARG A 11 11.66 7.45 6.80
C ARG A 11 12.44 7.89 5.59
N VAL A 12 12.77 6.91 4.76
CA VAL A 12 13.41 7.10 3.47
C VAL A 12 12.35 6.91 2.40
N PHE A 13 12.23 7.91 1.54
CA PHE A 13 11.40 7.86 0.33
C PHE A 13 12.32 7.55 -0.83
N SER A 14 11.93 6.58 -1.65
CA SER A 14 12.70 6.15 -2.82
C SER A 14 11.77 5.86 -3.99
N VAL A 15 12.09 6.39 -5.16
CA VAL A 15 11.34 6.11 -6.38
C VAL A 15 12.27 5.99 -7.57
N TRP A 16 12.05 4.97 -8.39
CA TRP A 16 12.76 4.82 -9.65
C TRP A 16 12.10 5.70 -10.71
N ALA A 17 12.84 6.72 -11.17
CA ALA A 17 12.37 7.66 -12.18
C ALA A 17 13.58 8.20 -12.98
N PRO A 18 14.30 7.35 -13.72
CA PRO A 18 15.60 7.68 -14.32
C PRO A 18 15.56 8.87 -15.28
N ASN A 19 14.44 9.04 -15.99
CA ASN A 19 14.28 10.09 -16.99
C ASN A 19 13.63 11.38 -16.44
N ALA A 20 13.28 11.42 -15.14
CA ALA A 20 12.76 12.63 -14.53
C ALA A 20 13.88 13.68 -14.44
N ARG A 21 13.54 14.95 -14.68
CA ARG A 21 14.49 16.06 -14.53
C ARG A 21 14.62 16.50 -13.06
N ARG A 22 13.55 16.34 -12.29
CA ARG A 22 13.48 16.62 -10.85
C ARG A 22 12.42 15.73 -10.23
N VAL A 23 12.67 15.26 -9.01
CA VAL A 23 11.66 14.64 -8.16
C VAL A 23 11.70 15.30 -6.78
N SER A 24 10.53 15.44 -6.17
CA SER A 24 10.34 16.00 -4.83
C SER A 24 9.23 15.22 -4.13
N VAL A 25 9.34 15.06 -2.81
CA VAL A 25 8.27 14.46 -2.01
C VAL A 25 7.35 15.57 -1.55
N VAL A 26 6.05 15.43 -1.81
CA VAL A 26 5.02 16.38 -1.37
C VAL A 26 3.99 15.65 -0.52
N GLY A 27 3.49 16.29 0.53
CA GLY A 27 2.55 15.67 1.45
C GLY A 27 2.11 16.61 2.57
N GLN A 28 1.38 16.07 3.53
CA GLN A 28 0.87 16.86 4.67
C GLN A 28 1.98 17.54 5.47
N PHE A 29 3.12 16.85 5.67
CA PHE A 29 4.28 17.36 6.42
C PHE A 29 4.97 18.57 5.79
N ASN A 30 4.70 18.89 4.52
CA ASN A 30 5.25 20.06 3.85
C ASN A 30 4.20 20.90 3.11
N TYR A 31 2.92 20.77 3.49
CA TYR A 31 1.80 21.50 2.88
C TYR A 31 1.74 21.33 1.36
N TRP A 32 2.14 20.16 0.86
CA TRP A 32 2.18 19.85 -0.57
C TRP A 32 3.10 20.75 -1.41
N ASP A 33 4.11 21.38 -0.80
CA ASP A 33 5.06 22.27 -1.50
C ASP A 33 6.32 21.51 -1.95
N GLY A 34 6.42 21.25 -3.26
CA GLY A 34 7.52 20.51 -3.88
C GLY A 34 8.88 21.21 -3.82
N ARG A 35 8.95 22.48 -3.40
CA ARG A 35 10.23 23.20 -3.21
C ARG A 35 10.92 22.83 -1.90
N ARG A 36 10.17 22.29 -0.93
CA ARG A 36 10.68 22.02 0.44
C ARG A 36 11.47 20.73 0.55
N HIS A 37 11.14 19.72 -0.25
CA HIS A 37 11.73 18.38 -0.14
C HIS A 37 12.15 17.82 -1.52
N PRO A 38 13.10 18.46 -2.23
CA PRO A 38 13.69 17.92 -3.44
C PRO A 38 14.52 16.67 -3.13
N MET A 39 14.40 15.65 -3.99
CA MET A 39 15.09 14.36 -3.82
C MET A 39 16.45 14.36 -4.51
N ARG A 40 17.37 13.53 -4.03
CA ARG A 40 18.69 13.30 -4.63
C ARG A 40 18.61 12.15 -5.63
N LEU A 41 19.08 12.37 -6.86
CA LEU A 41 19.22 11.31 -7.86
C LEU A 41 20.53 10.52 -7.64
N ARG A 42 20.41 9.21 -7.47
CA ARG A 42 21.51 8.24 -7.63
C ARG A 42 21.65 7.90 -9.11
N LYS A 43 22.63 8.52 -9.77
CA LYS A 43 22.79 8.45 -11.24
C LYS A 43 23.06 7.02 -11.72
N GLU A 44 23.72 6.21 -10.91
CA GLU A 44 24.06 4.82 -11.18
C GLU A 44 22.86 3.88 -11.29
N SER A 45 21.72 4.22 -10.67
CA SER A 45 20.52 3.36 -10.62
C SER A 45 19.25 4.03 -11.15
N GLY A 46 19.25 5.35 -11.32
CA GLY A 46 18.03 6.10 -11.68
C GLY A 46 17.04 6.26 -10.52
N ILE A 47 17.47 5.93 -9.30
CA ILE A 47 16.65 6.04 -8.09
C ILE A 47 16.80 7.44 -7.51
N TRP A 48 15.66 8.07 -7.23
CA TRP A 48 15.56 9.28 -6.44
C TRP A 48 15.31 8.91 -5.00
N GLU A 49 16.05 9.50 -4.07
CA GLU A 49 15.88 9.24 -2.65
C GLU A 49 15.88 10.53 -1.82
N LEU A 50 15.16 10.50 -0.70
CA LEU A 50 15.20 11.55 0.30
C LEU A 50 14.84 11.01 1.67
N PHE A 51 15.54 11.51 2.68
CA PHE A 51 15.18 11.34 4.08
C PHE A 51 14.43 12.59 4.57
N ILE A 52 13.31 12.40 5.26
CA ILE A 52 12.50 13.50 5.81
C ILE A 52 12.30 13.27 7.32
N PRO A 53 12.98 14.05 8.19
CA PRO A 53 12.71 14.06 9.62
C PRO A 53 11.25 14.43 9.91
N GLY A 54 10.61 13.74 10.85
CA GLY A 54 9.24 14.05 11.29
C GLY A 54 8.12 13.50 10.40
N ALA A 55 8.45 12.86 9.27
CA ALA A 55 7.47 12.09 8.52
C ALA A 55 7.06 10.83 9.30
N HIS A 56 5.76 10.60 9.49
CA HIS A 56 5.24 9.51 10.33
C HIS A 56 4.05 8.78 9.70
N ASN A 57 3.70 7.61 10.25
CA ASN A 57 2.56 6.81 9.79
C ASN A 57 1.27 7.64 9.78
N GLY A 58 0.40 7.38 8.80
CA GLY A 58 -0.88 8.06 8.62
C GLY A 58 -0.80 9.37 7.84
N GLN A 59 0.40 9.84 7.47
CA GLN A 59 0.54 11.02 6.63
C GLN A 59 0.43 10.70 5.15
N LEU A 60 -0.26 11.58 4.42
CA LEU A 60 -0.42 11.48 2.97
C LEU A 60 0.75 12.09 2.22
N TYR A 61 1.15 11.46 1.12
CA TYR A 61 2.20 11.94 0.25
C TYR A 61 2.01 11.53 -1.23
N LYS A 62 2.75 12.22 -2.11
CA LYS A 62 2.95 11.93 -3.54
C LYS A 62 4.38 12.32 -3.93
N TYR A 63 4.81 11.86 -5.10
CA TYR A 63 5.98 12.40 -5.79
C TYR A 63 5.54 13.50 -6.75
N GLU A 64 6.06 14.70 -6.54
CA GLU A 64 6.04 15.76 -7.53
C GLU A 64 7.28 15.64 -8.41
N MET A 65 7.10 15.58 -9.73
CA MET A 65 8.22 15.44 -10.64
C MET A 65 8.08 16.30 -11.88
N ILE A 66 9.22 16.73 -12.40
CA ILE A 66 9.34 17.31 -13.74
C ILE A 66 9.73 16.16 -14.66
N ASP A 67 8.86 15.80 -15.60
CA ASP A 67 9.09 14.72 -16.55
C ASP A 67 10.18 15.07 -17.57
N ALA A 68 10.54 14.11 -18.42
CA ALA A 68 11.56 14.28 -19.46
C ALA A 68 11.24 15.42 -20.45
N ASN A 69 9.96 15.79 -20.59
CA ASN A 69 9.47 16.85 -21.46
C ASN A 69 9.35 18.21 -20.72
N GLY A 70 9.65 18.26 -19.42
CA GLY A 70 9.55 19.47 -18.62
C GLY A 70 8.19 19.71 -17.96
N ASN A 71 7.24 18.77 -18.04
CA ASN A 71 5.93 18.95 -17.42
C ASN A 71 5.95 18.57 -15.94
N LEU A 72 5.25 19.35 -15.12
CA LEU A 72 5.02 19.02 -13.72
C LEU A 72 3.94 17.93 -13.60
N ARG A 73 4.22 16.88 -12.85
CA ARG A 73 3.31 15.75 -12.59
C ARG A 73 3.30 15.41 -11.11
N LEU A 74 2.12 15.06 -10.60
CA LEU A 74 1.96 14.41 -9.31
C LEU A 74 1.69 12.92 -9.54
N LYS A 75 2.44 12.07 -8.84
CA LYS A 75 2.35 10.61 -8.95
C LYS A 75 2.24 9.99 -7.56
N SER A 76 1.34 9.02 -7.42
CA SER A 76 1.32 8.11 -6.28
C SER A 76 2.61 7.30 -6.26
N ASP A 77 2.99 6.81 -5.09
CA ASP A 77 4.14 5.92 -4.95
C ASP A 77 3.81 4.54 -5.57
N PRO A 78 4.59 4.06 -6.56
CA PRO A 78 4.40 2.73 -7.14
C PRO A 78 4.58 1.59 -6.13
N TYR A 79 5.29 1.84 -5.03
CA TYR A 79 5.54 0.91 -3.94
C TYR A 79 4.77 1.26 -2.67
N ALA A 80 3.69 2.05 -2.78
CA ALA A 80 2.81 2.32 -1.65
C ALA A 80 2.21 1.03 -1.08
N PHE A 81 2.27 0.86 0.24
CA PHE A 81 1.57 -0.23 0.92
C PHE A 81 0.11 0.15 1.26
N GLU A 82 -0.18 1.44 1.38
CA GLU A 82 -1.52 1.98 1.60
C GLU A 82 -1.76 3.23 0.77
N ALA A 83 -3.02 3.47 0.39
CA ALA A 83 -3.44 4.60 -0.43
C ALA A 83 -4.77 5.17 0.07
N GLN A 84 -5.05 6.43 -0.29
CA GLN A 84 -6.37 7.02 -0.04
C GLN A 84 -7.48 6.26 -0.77
N MET A 85 -8.68 6.33 -0.20
CA MET A 85 -9.87 5.83 -0.86
C MET A 85 -10.16 6.65 -2.12
N ARG A 86 -10.48 5.95 -3.22
CA ARG A 86 -10.92 6.56 -4.48
C ARG A 86 -12.04 7.61 -4.25
N PRO A 87 -12.10 8.69 -5.03
CA PRO A 87 -11.29 9.00 -6.22
C PRO A 87 -9.91 9.60 -5.90
N GLU A 88 -9.58 9.79 -4.62
CA GLU A 88 -8.30 10.31 -4.21
C GLU A 88 -7.16 9.34 -4.54
N THR A 89 -5.94 9.87 -4.63
CA THR A 89 -4.79 9.14 -5.21
C THR A 89 -3.50 9.29 -4.40
N ALA A 90 -3.51 9.94 -3.24
CA ALA A 90 -2.27 10.01 -2.45
C ALA A 90 -1.93 8.65 -1.83
N SER A 91 -0.64 8.40 -1.71
CA SER A 91 -0.12 7.28 -0.95
C SER A 91 -0.10 7.65 0.53
N LEU A 92 -0.28 6.65 1.40
CA LEU A 92 -0.23 6.82 2.85
C LEU A 92 1.09 6.25 3.36
N ILE A 93 1.75 7.00 4.24
CA ILE A 93 2.90 6.50 4.98
C ILE A 93 2.41 5.45 5.97
N CYS A 94 2.84 4.21 5.83
CA CYS A 94 2.51 3.13 6.76
C CYS A 94 3.72 2.21 7.01
N GLY A 95 3.63 1.38 8.04
CA GLY A 95 4.62 0.35 8.31
C GLY A 95 4.40 -0.88 7.43
N LEU A 96 5.38 -1.78 7.41
CA LEU A 96 5.15 -3.11 6.86
C LEU A 96 4.14 -3.86 7.75
N PRO A 97 3.21 -4.63 7.15
CA PRO A 97 2.36 -5.51 7.92
C PRO A 97 3.19 -6.58 8.63
N GLU A 98 2.67 -7.10 9.74
CA GLU A 98 3.31 -8.19 10.45
C GLU A 98 3.40 -9.45 9.58
N LYS A 99 4.53 -10.15 9.69
CA LYS A 99 4.72 -11.41 8.97
C LYS A 99 3.86 -12.50 9.59
N VAL A 100 2.91 -13.03 8.81
CA VAL A 100 2.10 -14.19 9.22
C VAL A 100 2.86 -15.48 8.95
N VAL A 101 3.03 -16.32 9.97
CA VAL A 101 3.66 -17.65 9.85
C VAL A 101 2.66 -18.64 9.27
N GLN A 102 3.08 -19.42 8.28
CA GLN A 102 2.28 -20.49 7.69
C GLN A 102 2.21 -21.68 8.67
N THR A 103 1.00 -22.08 9.05
CA THR A 103 0.80 -23.24 9.92
C THR A 103 0.99 -24.55 9.13
N GLU A 104 1.28 -25.65 9.83
CA GLU A 104 1.45 -26.96 9.18
C GLU A 104 0.15 -27.46 8.54
N GLU A 105 -1.00 -27.13 9.11
CA GLU A 105 -2.32 -27.43 8.54
C GLU A 105 -2.50 -26.73 7.20
N ARG A 106 -2.12 -25.44 7.13
CA ARG A 106 -2.19 -24.67 5.88
C ARG A 106 -1.24 -25.23 4.82
N LYS A 107 -0.04 -25.67 5.21
CA LYS A 107 0.89 -26.31 4.27
C LYS A 107 0.32 -27.61 3.69
N LYS A 108 -0.26 -28.47 4.54
CA LYS A 108 -0.93 -29.72 4.11
C LYS A 108 -2.09 -29.46 3.16
N ALA A 109 -2.92 -28.46 3.45
CA ALA A 109 -4.06 -28.10 2.60
C ALA A 109 -3.67 -27.59 1.21
N ASN A 110 -2.42 -27.15 1.01
CA ASN A 110 -1.89 -26.62 -0.25
C ASN A 110 -0.90 -27.58 -0.94
N GLN A 111 -0.88 -28.87 -0.58
CA GLN A 111 -0.08 -29.87 -1.28
C GLN A 111 -0.64 -30.15 -2.68
N PHE A 112 0.21 -30.57 -3.62
CA PHE A 112 -0.17 -30.82 -5.02
C PHE A 112 -1.23 -31.92 -5.19
N ASP A 113 -1.29 -32.86 -4.25
CA ASP A 113 -2.23 -33.98 -4.19
C ASP A 113 -3.44 -33.71 -3.29
N ALA A 114 -3.53 -32.52 -2.68
CA ALA A 114 -4.69 -32.12 -1.89
C ALA A 114 -5.88 -31.71 -2.78
N PRO A 115 -7.14 -31.89 -2.31
CA PRO A 115 -8.32 -31.51 -3.07
C PRO A 115 -8.43 -29.99 -3.26
N ILE A 116 -8.66 -29.56 -4.51
CA ILE A 116 -8.82 -28.15 -4.87
C ILE A 116 -10.25 -27.91 -5.38
N SER A 117 -10.98 -27.05 -4.68
CA SER A 117 -12.26 -26.50 -5.09
C SER A 117 -12.28 -25.01 -4.72
N ILE A 118 -12.41 -24.16 -5.72
CA ILE A 118 -12.19 -22.72 -5.61
C ILE A 118 -13.53 -21.99 -5.70
N TYR A 119 -13.77 -21.08 -4.76
CA TYR A 119 -14.84 -20.10 -4.86
C TYR A 119 -14.24 -18.75 -5.28
N GLU A 120 -14.48 -18.37 -6.54
CA GLU A 120 -14.05 -17.08 -7.10
C GLU A 120 -14.99 -15.97 -6.62
N VAL A 121 -14.41 -14.87 -6.13
CA VAL A 121 -15.16 -13.78 -5.48
C VAL A 121 -14.63 -12.42 -5.90
N HIS A 122 -15.54 -11.57 -6.37
CA HIS A 122 -15.32 -10.13 -6.46
C HIS A 122 -15.75 -9.44 -5.17
N LEU A 123 -14.79 -9.00 -4.35
CA LEU A 123 -15.04 -8.50 -2.99
C LEU A 123 -15.99 -7.29 -2.95
N GLY A 124 -15.94 -6.41 -3.95
CA GLY A 124 -16.78 -5.19 -4.01
C GLY A 124 -18.25 -5.43 -4.41
N SER A 125 -18.61 -6.65 -4.82
CA SER A 125 -19.97 -7.00 -5.25
C SER A 125 -20.52 -8.27 -4.64
N TRP A 126 -19.71 -9.07 -3.96
CA TRP A 126 -20.16 -10.30 -3.28
C TRP A 126 -21.31 -10.02 -2.32
N ARG A 127 -21.14 -9.01 -1.47
CA ARG A 127 -22.20 -8.51 -0.58
C ARG A 127 -21.97 -7.04 -0.28
N ARG A 128 -23.08 -6.33 -0.04
CA ARG A 128 -23.09 -4.91 0.30
C ARG A 128 -23.96 -4.65 1.51
N HIS A 129 -23.67 -3.55 2.19
CA HIS A 129 -24.47 -3.00 3.26
C HIS A 129 -25.88 -2.64 2.75
N THR A 130 -26.92 -3.03 3.48
CA THR A 130 -28.32 -2.83 3.05
C THR A 130 -28.80 -1.40 3.24
N ASP A 131 -28.19 -0.66 4.16
CA ASP A 131 -28.53 0.72 4.52
C ASP A 131 -27.97 1.75 3.53
N ASN A 132 -26.75 1.53 3.02
CA ASN A 132 -26.04 2.53 2.22
C ASN A 132 -25.43 1.99 0.91
N ASN A 133 -25.65 0.70 0.59
CA ASN A 133 -25.11 0.02 -0.59
C ASN A 133 -23.58 0.10 -0.71
N PHE A 134 -22.88 0.33 0.40
CA PHE A 134 -21.43 0.34 0.46
C PHE A 134 -20.88 -1.08 0.53
N TRP A 135 -19.64 -1.26 0.08
CA TRP A 135 -18.98 -2.56 0.16
C TRP A 135 -18.58 -2.89 1.60
N LEU A 136 -18.44 -4.18 1.89
CA LEU A 136 -17.94 -4.65 3.18
C LEU A 136 -16.44 -4.36 3.33
N SER A 137 -16.02 -4.06 4.55
CA SER A 137 -14.60 -4.04 4.92
C SER A 137 -13.99 -5.43 4.89
N TYR A 138 -12.65 -5.54 4.83
CA TYR A 138 -11.96 -6.83 4.92
C TYR A 138 -12.26 -7.59 6.22
N ARG A 139 -12.56 -6.90 7.32
CA ARG A 139 -12.95 -7.53 8.59
C ARG A 139 -14.33 -8.16 8.47
N GLU A 140 -15.29 -7.44 7.93
CA GLU A 140 -16.64 -7.96 7.72
C GLU A 140 -16.67 -9.10 6.70
N LEU A 141 -15.84 -9.02 5.65
CA LEU A 141 -15.63 -10.13 4.73
C LEU A 141 -15.03 -11.34 5.45
N ALA A 142 -14.03 -11.17 6.31
CA ALA A 142 -13.49 -12.27 7.10
C ALA A 142 -14.57 -12.94 7.97
N ASP A 143 -15.44 -12.14 8.58
CA ASP A 143 -16.52 -12.65 9.45
C ASP A 143 -17.69 -13.30 8.68
N GLN A 144 -17.92 -12.90 7.42
CA GLN A 144 -19.08 -13.37 6.65
C GLN A 144 -18.72 -14.33 5.50
N LEU A 145 -17.72 -13.98 4.69
CA LEU A 145 -17.34 -14.75 3.50
C LEU A 145 -16.64 -16.05 3.87
N VAL A 146 -15.75 -16.03 4.86
CA VAL A 146 -14.97 -17.22 5.23
C VAL A 146 -15.88 -18.33 5.80
N PRO A 147 -16.80 -18.06 6.75
CA PRO A 147 -17.73 -19.09 7.21
C PRO A 147 -18.66 -19.60 6.11
N TYR A 148 -19.12 -18.70 5.22
CA TYR A 148 -19.98 -19.07 4.10
C TYR A 148 -19.29 -20.05 3.13
N ALA A 149 -18.07 -19.72 2.69
CA ALA A 149 -17.31 -20.58 1.77
C ALA A 149 -16.98 -21.94 2.42
N LYS A 150 -16.66 -21.94 3.72
CA LYS A 150 -16.44 -23.15 4.50
C LYS A 150 -17.71 -24.01 4.60
N TRP A 151 -18.87 -23.40 4.84
CA TRP A 151 -20.16 -24.10 4.90
C TRP A 151 -20.52 -24.74 3.54
N MET A 152 -20.25 -24.05 2.44
CA MET A 152 -20.44 -24.56 1.09
C MET A 152 -19.46 -25.67 0.71
N GLY A 153 -18.40 -25.89 1.50
CA GLY A 153 -17.42 -26.96 1.29
C GLY A 153 -16.28 -26.62 0.31
N PHE A 154 -16.07 -25.34 -0.02
CA PHE A 154 -14.93 -24.92 -0.83
C PHE A 154 -13.62 -25.01 -0.05
N THR A 155 -12.52 -25.31 -0.74
CA THR A 155 -11.19 -25.41 -0.12
C THR A 155 -10.39 -24.12 -0.24
N HIS A 156 -10.69 -23.28 -1.23
CA HIS A 156 -9.97 -22.04 -1.51
C HIS A 156 -10.91 -20.88 -1.90
N LEU A 157 -10.47 -19.66 -1.60
CA LEU A 157 -11.04 -18.42 -2.10
C LEU A 157 -10.09 -17.82 -3.14
N GLU A 158 -10.60 -17.49 -4.32
CA GLU A 158 -9.87 -16.71 -5.32
C GLU A 158 -10.50 -15.32 -5.41
N THR A 159 -9.69 -14.27 -5.27
CA THR A 159 -10.19 -12.89 -5.27
C THR A 159 -9.79 -12.18 -6.56
N THR A 160 -10.75 -11.57 -7.23
CA THR A 160 -10.50 -10.80 -8.46
C THR A 160 -9.93 -9.41 -8.14
N ALA A 161 -8.95 -8.96 -8.92
CA ALA A 161 -8.40 -7.60 -8.85
C ALA A 161 -9.04 -6.69 -9.91
N HIS A 162 -10.13 -6.00 -9.56
CA HIS A 162 -10.73 -4.95 -10.39
C HIS A 162 -11.16 -3.75 -9.53
#